data_AF-A0A6J6AXX0-F1
#
_entry.id   AF-A0A6J6AXX0-F1
#
_cell.length_a   1.000
_cell.length_b   1.000
_cell.length_c   1.000
_cell.angle_alpha   90.00
_cell.angle_beta   90.00
_cell.angle_gamma   90.00
#
_symmetry.space_group_name_H-M   'P 1'
#
loop_
_entity.id
_entity.type
_entity.pdbx_description
1 polymer ?
#
loop_
_entity_poly.entity_id
_entity_poly.type
_entity_poly.pdbx_seq_one_letter_code
_entity_poly.pdbx_strand_id
1 'polypeptide(L)'
;MDPNVLSPTFRQLQQIRPYYSFPESLDVDRYTVNGVKRDVVVAVRELNIQGNPSRNWINDHLVYTHGFGFVAAYGNERDADGKPSFTVGDLPPTGTLGKFEPRVYFGENVPDYSIIGGVKTDTPVEFDYPDDASANGQKNYTYSGSGGVPVGSLLNKVVFALKYQEQRILLSSLINKDSKILFERNPRDRVSKVAPWLTLDGDPYPALVDGKILWIVDGYTTSAGYPYSRQTTLSNATADALTTNSASIAAQSNKTVNYIRNSVKATVDAYNGTVTLYQWDDKDPVLKTWSKAFPGAITPKSEISKDLLDHIRYPEDMFRVQRDILSSYHVKTAAAFYGGQDFWRVPRDPSTFGGGASAQPPYYLTLQMPGAKTPSFSLTTPFVPRGGRENLSAFAVVNSDPGPDYGKITVLQLPRNTNIAGPSQVASNFEAKPDVANSLSLLRRGGSDVVLGNLLTLPVGGGLLYVQPVYVKATSNTSAYPLLQKVLVSFGDQIGYDDTLKGALDQVFGGNSGTNAGNTSTNGSTGTTTNTSLANSLASAKKAYADGLAALAKGDFAEYDKAQKRLKSALDAAINAQSKK
;
A
#
# COMPACT_ATOMS: atom_id res chain seq x y z
N MET A 1 -8.51 2.74 0.96
CA MET A 1 -7.72 3.01 -0.25
C MET A 1 -6.95 1.75 -0.58
N ASP A 2 -7.24 1.13 -1.72
CA ASP A 2 -6.65 -0.13 -2.13
C ASP A 2 -5.34 0.13 -2.91
N PRO A 3 -4.18 -0.30 -2.39
CA PRO A 3 -2.90 -0.09 -3.06
C PRO A 3 -2.80 -0.77 -4.44
N ASN A 4 -3.58 -1.81 -4.71
CA ASN A 4 -3.54 -2.56 -5.97
C ASN A 4 -4.44 -1.96 -7.06
N VAL A 5 -5.28 -0.98 -6.72
CA VAL A 5 -6.18 -0.29 -7.67
C VAL A 5 -5.75 1.15 -7.93
N LEU A 6 -5.01 1.76 -7.00
CA LEU A 6 -4.77 3.20 -7.00
C LEU A 6 -3.59 3.69 -7.84
N SER A 7 -2.74 2.81 -8.37
CA SER A 7 -1.60 3.21 -9.20
C SER A 7 -1.98 4.14 -10.37
N PRO A 8 -3.03 3.88 -11.19
CA PRO A 8 -3.46 4.81 -12.23
C PRO A 8 -3.90 6.18 -11.68
N THR A 9 -4.48 6.22 -10.48
CA THR A 9 -4.89 7.45 -9.81
C THR A 9 -3.70 8.25 -9.29
N PHE A 10 -2.69 7.57 -8.73
CA PHE A 10 -1.40 8.18 -8.40
C PHE A 10 -0.72 8.72 -9.65
N ARG A 11 -0.73 7.98 -10.77
CA ARG A 11 -0.20 8.49 -12.04
C ARG A 11 -0.95 9.74 -12.48
N GLN A 12 -2.27 9.72 -12.55
CA GLN A 12 -3.01 10.89 -13.01
C GLN A 12 -2.78 12.14 -12.14
N LEU A 13 -2.75 11.98 -10.81
CA LEU A 13 -2.72 13.12 -9.89
C LEU A 13 -1.30 13.58 -9.54
N GLN A 14 -0.32 12.66 -9.56
CA GLN A 14 1.01 12.87 -8.97
C GLN A 14 2.16 12.55 -9.93
N GLN A 15 1.92 12.01 -11.13
CA GLN A 15 3.00 11.79 -12.12
C GLN A 15 3.58 13.12 -12.59
N ILE A 16 2.69 14.09 -12.89
CA ILE A 16 2.96 15.48 -13.33
C ILE A 16 3.64 15.57 -14.70
N ARG A 17 4.51 14.62 -15.05
CA ARG A 17 5.25 14.55 -16.32
C ARG A 17 5.38 13.11 -16.81
N PRO A 18 5.23 12.86 -18.13
CA PRO A 18 5.12 11.51 -18.68
C PRO A 18 6.39 10.66 -18.48
N TYR A 19 7.55 11.30 -18.34
CA TYR A 19 8.82 10.64 -18.05
C TYR A 19 8.98 10.18 -16.59
N TYR A 20 7.97 10.34 -15.76
CA TYR A 20 7.87 9.68 -14.46
C TYR A 20 6.75 8.64 -14.48
N SER A 21 6.75 7.69 -13.54
CA SER A 21 5.64 6.77 -13.30
C SER A 21 5.64 6.28 -11.85
N PHE A 22 4.60 5.54 -11.48
CA PHE A 22 4.51 4.75 -10.26
C PHE A 22 4.42 3.25 -10.62
N PRO A 23 4.77 2.34 -9.69
CA PRO A 23 4.60 0.90 -9.88
C PRO A 23 3.12 0.51 -10.02
N GLU A 24 2.82 -0.69 -10.53
CA GLU A 24 1.45 -1.17 -10.75
C GLU A 24 0.72 -1.46 -9.45
N SER A 25 1.41 -2.06 -8.47
CA SER A 25 0.98 -2.17 -7.08
C SER A 25 1.71 -1.13 -6.23
N LEU A 26 0.98 -0.52 -5.29
CA LEU A 26 1.54 0.43 -4.32
C LEU A 26 1.78 -0.27 -2.97
N ASP A 27 2.50 0.40 -2.08
CA ASP A 27 2.81 -0.12 -0.75
C ASP A 27 1.93 0.45 0.35
N VAL A 28 1.86 -0.26 1.48
CA VAL A 28 1.27 0.25 2.71
C VAL A 28 2.32 0.31 3.81
N ASP A 29 2.37 1.45 4.49
CA ASP A 29 3.27 1.71 5.61
C ASP A 29 2.58 2.57 6.68
N ARG A 30 3.24 2.76 7.84
CA ARG A 30 2.73 3.54 8.96
C ARG A 30 3.59 4.76 9.19
N TYR A 31 2.97 5.92 9.21
CA TYR A 31 3.64 7.17 9.58
C TYR A 31 2.89 7.86 10.70
N THR A 32 3.64 8.62 11.51
CA THR A 32 3.04 9.51 12.49
C THR A 32 2.72 10.84 11.80
N VAL A 33 1.45 11.09 11.54
CA VAL A 33 0.97 12.33 10.92
C VAL A 33 0.17 13.11 11.95
N ASN A 34 0.60 14.35 12.25
CA ASN A 34 0.00 15.20 13.28
C ASN A 34 -0.10 14.51 14.67
N GLY A 35 0.92 13.74 15.04
CA GLY A 35 0.98 13.02 16.32
C GLY A 35 0.15 11.74 16.40
N VAL A 36 -0.50 11.32 15.30
CA VAL A 36 -1.29 10.09 15.23
C VAL A 36 -0.66 9.12 14.24
N LYS A 37 -0.46 7.86 14.63
CA LYS A 37 -0.03 6.79 13.73
C LYS A 37 -1.15 6.50 12.72
N ARG A 38 -0.86 6.61 11.44
CA ARG A 38 -1.79 6.40 10.32
C ARG A 38 -1.20 5.40 9.35
N ASP A 39 -2.03 4.51 8.85
CA ASP A 39 -1.71 3.70 7.68
C ASP A 39 -1.79 4.60 6.45
N VAL A 40 -0.76 4.57 5.62
CA VAL A 40 -0.65 5.34 4.38
C VAL A 40 -0.29 4.42 3.22
N VAL A 41 -0.87 4.70 2.06
CA VAL A 41 -0.45 4.11 0.79
C VAL A 41 0.72 4.94 0.26
N VAL A 42 1.85 4.30 -0.01
CA VAL A 42 3.10 4.96 -0.40
C VAL A 42 3.61 4.45 -1.74
N ALA A 43 4.33 5.32 -2.45
CA ALA A 43 4.97 4.99 -3.71
C ALA A 43 6.14 5.93 -4.00
N VAL A 44 7.13 5.44 -4.73
CA VAL A 44 8.23 6.27 -5.26
C VAL A 44 7.88 6.72 -6.67
N ARG A 45 8.14 7.99 -6.99
CA ARG A 45 8.00 8.52 -8.35
C ARG A 45 9.25 8.16 -9.14
N GLU A 46 9.16 7.06 -9.88
CA GLU A 46 10.28 6.48 -10.61
C GLU A 46 10.39 7.01 -12.05
N LEU A 47 11.52 6.77 -12.68
CA LEU A 47 11.76 7.19 -14.06
C LEU A 47 10.99 6.31 -15.04
N ASN A 48 10.34 6.91 -16.03
CA ASN A 48 9.70 6.23 -17.15
C ASN A 48 10.24 6.75 -18.48
N ILE A 49 11.33 6.15 -18.95
CA ILE A 49 11.98 6.63 -20.17
C ILE A 49 11.03 6.51 -21.38
N GLN A 50 10.12 5.53 -21.41
CA GLN A 50 9.14 5.39 -22.50
C GLN A 50 8.19 6.60 -22.62
N GLY A 51 7.99 7.35 -21.54
CA GLY A 51 7.21 8.58 -21.57
C GLY A 51 7.98 9.84 -21.98
N ASN A 52 9.27 9.74 -22.30
CA ASN A 52 10.04 10.89 -22.78
C ASN A 52 9.69 11.21 -24.25
N PRO A 53 9.22 12.43 -24.58
CA PRO A 53 8.79 12.79 -25.93
C PRO A 53 9.93 12.89 -26.96
N SER A 54 11.19 13.03 -26.52
CA SER A 54 12.34 13.16 -27.41
C SER A 54 13.39 12.11 -27.07
N ARG A 55 13.11 10.86 -27.46
CA ARG A 55 14.00 9.72 -27.20
C ARG A 55 15.25 9.80 -28.07
N ASN A 56 16.39 9.83 -27.40
CA ASN A 56 17.69 9.60 -28.00
C ASN A 56 18.64 9.14 -26.89
N TRP A 57 19.79 8.61 -27.27
CA TRP A 57 20.74 8.05 -26.32
C TRP A 57 21.21 9.05 -25.23
N ILE A 58 21.41 10.32 -25.60
CA ILE A 58 21.80 11.34 -24.62
C ILE A 58 20.68 11.54 -23.60
N ASN A 59 19.44 11.66 -24.07
CA ASN A 59 18.30 11.86 -23.18
C ASN A 59 18.07 10.64 -22.27
N ASP A 60 18.18 9.43 -22.81
CA ASP A 60 17.87 8.19 -22.09
C ASP A 60 18.94 7.82 -21.06
N HIS A 61 20.19 8.22 -21.29
CA HIS A 61 21.31 7.79 -20.45
C HIS A 61 22.06 8.92 -19.74
N LEU A 62 21.91 10.19 -20.12
CA LEU A 62 22.66 11.31 -19.52
C LEU A 62 21.78 12.43 -18.98
N VAL A 63 20.58 12.65 -19.54
CA VAL A 63 19.67 13.72 -19.09
C VAL A 63 18.65 13.16 -18.10
N TYR A 64 17.87 12.17 -18.50
CA TYR A 64 16.85 11.56 -17.64
C TYR A 64 17.46 10.37 -16.90
N THR A 65 18.15 10.64 -15.79
CA THR A 65 18.96 9.64 -15.10
C THR A 65 18.29 9.06 -13.86
N HIS A 66 17.27 9.72 -13.30
CA HIS A 66 16.67 9.36 -12.02
C HIS A 66 15.16 9.69 -11.96
N GLY A 67 14.46 9.01 -11.06
CA GLY A 67 13.11 9.41 -10.60
C GLY A 67 13.18 10.55 -9.59
N PHE A 68 12.04 11.12 -9.21
CA PHE A 68 12.01 12.26 -8.29
C PHE A 68 10.76 12.29 -7.39
N GLY A 69 10.90 11.79 -6.17
CA GLY A 69 9.97 12.00 -5.07
C GLY A 69 9.41 10.74 -4.43
N PHE A 70 8.83 10.94 -3.25
CA PHE A 70 8.06 9.97 -2.49
C PHE A 70 6.65 10.53 -2.35
N VAL A 71 5.63 9.72 -2.63
CA VAL A 71 4.22 10.12 -2.59
C VAL A 71 3.49 9.24 -1.59
N ALA A 72 2.70 9.87 -0.73
CA ALA A 72 1.97 9.18 0.33
C ALA A 72 0.54 9.70 0.40
N ALA A 73 -0.44 8.79 0.47
CA ALA A 73 -1.85 9.10 0.69
C ALA A 73 -2.39 8.36 1.91
N TYR A 74 -3.36 8.94 2.60
CA TYR A 74 -3.99 8.26 3.73
C TYR A 74 -4.73 7.00 3.29
N GLY A 75 -4.60 5.92 4.04
CA GLY A 75 -5.23 4.63 3.72
C GLY A 75 -6.77 4.67 3.80
N ASN A 76 -7.34 5.62 4.53
CA ASN A 76 -8.78 5.69 4.82
C ASN A 76 -9.43 7.07 4.58
N GLU A 77 -8.74 8.01 3.93
CA GLU A 77 -9.29 9.35 3.63
C GLU A 77 -9.38 9.57 2.11
N ARG A 78 -10.46 10.24 1.69
CA ARG A 78 -10.72 10.68 0.32
C ARG A 78 -11.19 12.12 0.31
N ASP A 79 -11.04 12.79 -0.82
CA ASP A 79 -11.77 14.03 -1.09
C ASP A 79 -13.23 13.77 -1.53
N ALA A 80 -13.95 14.86 -1.80
CA ALA A 80 -15.34 14.81 -2.26
C ALA A 80 -15.50 14.03 -3.59
N ASP A 81 -14.51 14.09 -4.47
CA ASP A 81 -14.53 13.44 -5.79
C ASP A 81 -14.14 11.94 -5.72
N GLY A 82 -13.73 11.45 -4.55
CA GLY A 82 -13.25 10.07 -4.39
C GLY A 82 -11.78 9.88 -4.70
N LYS A 83 -11.01 10.97 -4.84
CA LYS A 83 -9.56 10.91 -4.98
C LYS A 83 -8.92 10.67 -3.62
N PRO A 84 -7.75 10.00 -3.57
CA PRO A 84 -6.99 9.86 -2.34
C PRO A 84 -6.54 11.23 -1.80
N SER A 85 -6.63 11.40 -0.48
CA SER A 85 -6.05 12.56 0.20
C SER A 85 -4.56 12.33 0.43
N PHE A 86 -3.71 13.15 -0.21
CA PHE A 86 -2.25 13.04 -0.12
C PHE A 86 -1.70 13.74 1.13
N THR A 87 -0.76 13.09 1.81
CA THR A 87 0.04 13.65 2.91
C THR A 87 1.45 14.04 2.45
N VAL A 88 1.93 13.44 1.36
CA VAL A 88 3.09 13.88 0.58
C VAL A 88 2.74 13.77 -0.90
N GLY A 89 3.01 14.82 -1.66
CA GLY A 89 2.74 14.88 -3.10
C GLY A 89 3.48 16.04 -3.76
N ASP A 90 3.13 16.33 -5.01
CA ASP A 90 3.67 17.38 -5.87
C ASP A 90 5.10 17.15 -6.37
N LEU A 91 5.58 18.08 -7.20
CA LEU A 91 6.91 18.09 -7.80
C LEU A 91 7.46 19.53 -7.79
N PRO A 92 8.47 19.85 -6.95
CA PRO A 92 9.12 18.97 -5.98
C PRO A 92 8.17 18.53 -4.85
N PRO A 93 8.44 17.39 -4.18
CA PRO A 93 7.52 16.85 -3.19
C PRO A 93 7.43 17.76 -1.96
N THR A 94 6.21 18.01 -1.52
CA THR A 94 5.89 18.71 -0.27
C THR A 94 4.93 17.86 0.56
N GLY A 95 4.88 18.07 1.88
CA GLY A 95 4.00 17.30 2.73
C GLY A 95 4.35 17.34 4.21
N THR A 96 3.71 16.45 4.97
CA THR A 96 3.81 16.41 6.44
C THR A 96 4.93 15.49 6.98
N LEU A 97 5.57 14.69 6.11
CA LEU A 97 6.59 13.71 6.49
C LEU A 97 8.02 14.27 6.53
N GLY A 98 8.16 15.60 6.64
CA GLY A 98 9.46 16.28 6.72
C GLY A 98 10.18 16.41 5.38
N LYS A 99 11.40 16.95 5.43
CA LYS A 99 12.27 17.11 4.26
C LYS A 99 13.10 15.85 4.06
N PHE A 100 13.28 15.45 2.80
CA PHE A 100 14.09 14.30 2.43
C PHE A 100 14.80 14.55 1.09
N GLU A 101 15.80 13.74 0.76
CA GLU A 101 16.41 13.68 -0.58
C GLU A 101 15.44 12.98 -1.55
N PRO A 102 14.85 13.70 -2.53
CA PRO A 102 13.80 13.13 -3.38
C PRO A 102 14.32 12.36 -4.59
N ARG A 103 15.62 12.42 -4.92
CA ARG A 103 16.13 11.82 -6.16
C ARG A 103 16.31 10.31 -6.05
N VAL A 104 15.79 9.59 -7.03
CA VAL A 104 15.73 8.12 -7.06
C VAL A 104 16.60 7.61 -8.20
N TYR A 105 17.89 7.43 -7.91
CA TYR A 105 18.84 6.81 -8.83
C TYR A 105 18.79 5.27 -8.76
N PHE A 106 18.27 4.70 -7.68
CA PHE A 106 18.11 3.25 -7.51
C PHE A 106 16.65 3.00 -7.17
N GLY A 107 16.01 2.16 -7.99
CA GLY A 107 14.56 2.00 -8.03
C GLY A 107 14.18 0.82 -8.91
N GLU A 108 12.93 0.41 -8.83
CA GLU A 108 12.36 -0.75 -9.52
C GLU A 108 12.20 -0.49 -11.02
N ASN A 109 11.85 0.74 -11.41
CA ASN A 109 11.79 1.17 -12.80
C ASN A 109 12.96 2.11 -13.17
N VAL A 110 13.97 1.54 -13.82
CA VAL A 110 15.24 2.20 -14.16
C VAL A 110 15.79 1.67 -15.48
N PRO A 111 16.53 2.48 -16.27
CA PRO A 111 17.24 1.98 -17.43
C PRO A 111 18.35 1.00 -17.04
N ASP A 112 18.76 0.18 -18.01
CA ASP A 112 19.90 -0.73 -17.92
C ASP A 112 21.16 -0.03 -17.39
N TYR A 113 21.39 1.22 -17.84
CA TYR A 113 22.42 2.07 -17.29
C TYR A 113 22.12 3.57 -17.46
N SER A 114 22.77 4.40 -16.65
CA SER A 114 22.85 5.85 -16.86
C SER A 114 24.26 6.35 -16.56
N ILE A 115 24.71 7.37 -17.28
CA ILE A 115 25.97 8.07 -17.04
C ILE A 115 25.64 9.41 -16.39
N ILE A 116 26.14 9.58 -15.18
CA ILE A 116 25.73 10.60 -14.22
C ILE A 116 26.93 11.38 -13.72
N GLY A 117 26.66 12.48 -13.02
CA GLY A 117 27.68 13.34 -12.46
C GLY A 117 28.59 13.95 -13.53
N GLY A 118 29.77 14.38 -13.10
CA GLY A 118 30.71 15.09 -13.95
C GLY A 118 31.31 16.29 -13.24
N VAL A 119 32.14 17.04 -13.95
CA VAL A 119 32.68 18.31 -13.44
C VAL A 119 31.52 19.21 -13.04
N LYS A 120 31.57 19.74 -11.82
CA LYS A 120 30.57 20.71 -11.35
C LYS A 120 30.67 21.97 -12.22
N THR A 121 29.58 22.30 -12.90
CA THR A 121 29.46 23.46 -13.79
C THR A 121 28.15 24.19 -13.48
N ASP A 122 28.02 25.41 -14.00
CA ASP A 122 26.78 26.18 -13.91
C ASP A 122 25.68 25.67 -14.86
N THR A 123 25.99 24.68 -15.71
CA THR A 123 25.04 24.04 -16.64
C THR A 123 25.02 22.52 -16.46
N PRO A 124 24.41 22.02 -15.37
CA PRO A 124 24.27 20.58 -15.15
C PRO A 124 23.47 19.90 -16.27
N VAL A 125 23.83 18.67 -16.59
CA VAL A 125 23.22 17.90 -17.70
C VAL A 125 21.99 17.13 -17.25
N GLU A 126 22.01 16.58 -16.04
CA GLU A 126 20.93 15.72 -15.55
C GLU A 126 19.70 16.56 -15.25
N PHE A 127 18.56 16.19 -15.83
CA PHE A 127 17.28 16.81 -15.54
C PHE A 127 16.83 16.45 -14.12
N ASP A 128 16.35 17.44 -13.36
CA ASP A 128 15.84 17.25 -11.98
C ASP A 128 14.30 17.32 -12.00
N TYR A 129 13.74 18.51 -12.22
CA TYR A 129 12.30 18.72 -12.30
C TYR A 129 11.95 20.03 -13.06
N PRO A 130 10.72 20.17 -13.59
CA PRO A 130 10.28 21.41 -14.23
C PRO A 130 10.21 22.54 -13.21
N ASP A 131 10.71 23.72 -13.57
CA ASP A 131 10.78 24.87 -12.66
C ASP A 131 10.59 26.16 -13.43
N ASP A 132 9.43 26.79 -13.27
CA ASP A 132 9.07 28.04 -13.97
C ASP A 132 9.92 29.23 -13.48
N ALA A 133 10.55 29.12 -12.31
CA ALA A 133 11.49 30.13 -11.82
C ALA A 133 12.87 30.04 -12.50
N SER A 134 13.19 28.91 -13.14
CA SER A 134 14.44 28.71 -13.87
C SER A 134 14.34 29.29 -15.28
N ALA A 135 15.41 29.95 -15.76
CA ALA A 135 15.42 30.67 -17.04
C ALA A 135 15.10 29.78 -18.28
N ASN A 136 15.37 28.49 -18.17
CA ASN A 136 15.10 27.47 -19.19
C ASN A 136 13.87 26.59 -18.85
N GLY A 137 13.07 26.95 -17.83
CA GLY A 137 11.86 26.22 -17.42
C GLY A 137 12.11 24.90 -16.71
N GLN A 138 13.36 24.60 -16.34
CA GLN A 138 13.71 23.36 -15.66
C GLN A 138 14.89 23.54 -14.72
N LYS A 139 14.87 22.77 -13.63
CA LYS A 139 16.03 22.61 -12.77
C LYS A 139 16.81 21.38 -13.19
N ASN A 140 18.12 21.53 -13.21
CA ASN A 140 19.05 20.45 -13.49
C ASN A 140 19.94 20.17 -12.28
N TYR A 141 20.56 19.01 -12.28
CA TYR A 141 21.38 18.51 -11.19
C TYR A 141 22.68 17.88 -11.70
N THR A 142 23.70 17.87 -10.85
CA THR A 142 24.92 17.06 -11.06
C THR A 142 25.00 16.12 -9.88
N TYR A 143 24.94 14.83 -10.16
CA TYR A 143 25.02 13.81 -9.12
C TYR A 143 26.24 14.00 -8.23
N SER A 144 26.00 14.02 -6.91
CA SER A 144 27.02 14.23 -5.90
C SER A 144 27.20 13.04 -4.94
N GLY A 145 26.42 11.97 -5.14
CA GLY A 145 26.49 10.79 -4.28
C GLY A 145 27.71 9.90 -4.54
N SER A 146 27.91 8.94 -3.65
CA SER A 146 29.01 7.97 -3.73
C SER A 146 28.79 6.89 -4.79
N GLY A 147 27.53 6.59 -5.15
CA GLY A 147 27.16 5.52 -6.07
C GLY A 147 27.76 5.64 -7.47
N GLY A 148 27.87 4.49 -8.15
CA GLY A 148 28.36 4.38 -9.52
C GLY A 148 29.85 4.04 -9.66
N VAL A 149 30.22 3.56 -10.84
CA VAL A 149 31.60 3.23 -11.20
C VAL A 149 32.18 4.37 -12.06
N PRO A 150 33.41 4.84 -11.83
CA PRO A 150 34.01 5.86 -12.70
C PRO A 150 34.03 5.41 -14.16
N VAL A 151 33.53 6.24 -15.09
CA VAL A 151 33.54 5.95 -16.53
C VAL A 151 34.40 6.93 -17.33
N GLY A 152 34.86 8.01 -16.69
CA GLY A 152 35.55 9.11 -17.38
C GLY A 152 36.89 8.79 -18.07
N SER A 153 37.58 7.71 -17.69
CA SER A 153 38.87 7.33 -18.28
C SER A 153 38.70 6.60 -19.61
N LEU A 154 39.67 6.74 -20.53
CA LEU A 154 39.60 6.10 -21.86
C LEU A 154 39.36 4.58 -21.77
N LEU A 155 40.11 3.89 -20.89
CA LEU A 155 39.95 2.45 -20.68
C LEU A 155 38.54 2.10 -20.22
N ASN A 156 37.99 2.82 -19.23
CA ASN A 156 36.64 2.54 -18.72
C ASN A 156 35.59 2.83 -19.79
N LYS A 157 35.74 3.92 -20.56
CA LYS A 157 34.88 4.21 -21.71
C LYS A 157 34.88 3.06 -22.71
N VAL A 158 36.04 2.50 -23.08
CA VAL A 158 36.12 1.35 -24.00
C VAL A 158 35.44 0.11 -23.41
N VAL A 159 35.69 -0.23 -22.16
CA VAL A 159 35.09 -1.41 -21.50
C VAL A 159 33.56 -1.29 -21.47
N PHE A 160 33.02 -0.14 -21.08
CA PHE A 160 31.57 0.06 -21.04
C PHE A 160 30.96 0.21 -22.43
N ALA A 161 31.66 0.81 -23.40
CA ALA A 161 31.22 0.84 -24.80
C ALA A 161 31.11 -0.58 -25.38
N LEU A 162 32.01 -1.50 -25.03
CA LEU A 162 31.91 -2.91 -25.43
C LEU A 162 30.77 -3.63 -24.69
N LYS A 163 30.65 -3.45 -23.36
CA LYS A 163 29.60 -4.09 -22.55
C LYS A 163 28.19 -3.74 -23.03
N TYR A 164 27.94 -2.46 -23.30
CA TYR A 164 26.63 -1.96 -23.73
C TYR A 164 26.51 -1.83 -25.26
N GLN A 165 27.54 -2.24 -26.00
CA GLN A 165 27.61 -2.14 -27.46
C GLN A 165 27.27 -0.72 -27.99
N GLU A 166 27.77 0.30 -27.30
CA GLU A 166 27.39 1.70 -27.55
C GLU A 166 28.61 2.62 -27.66
N GLN A 167 28.94 2.95 -28.91
CA GLN A 167 30.07 3.81 -29.28
C GLN A 167 29.98 5.23 -28.70
N ARG A 168 28.77 5.73 -28.43
CA ARG A 168 28.57 7.08 -27.87
C ARG A 168 29.17 7.23 -26.47
N ILE A 169 29.37 6.14 -25.72
CA ILE A 169 30.10 6.16 -24.44
C ILE A 169 31.55 6.65 -24.64
N LEU A 170 32.17 6.29 -25.76
CA LEU A 170 33.54 6.71 -26.09
C LEU A 170 33.58 8.13 -26.66
N LEU A 171 32.61 8.46 -27.53
CA LEU A 171 32.65 9.67 -28.37
C LEU A 171 31.98 10.89 -27.75
N SER A 172 31.09 10.72 -26.76
CA SER A 172 30.35 11.83 -26.16
C SER A 172 31.24 12.74 -25.32
N SER A 173 31.19 14.05 -25.61
CA SER A 173 31.86 15.10 -24.84
C SER A 173 31.21 15.38 -23.48
N LEU A 174 29.96 14.93 -23.28
CA LEU A 174 29.26 15.05 -21.99
C LEU A 174 29.86 14.12 -20.93
N ILE A 175 30.58 13.06 -21.35
CA ILE A 175 31.24 12.13 -20.45
C ILE A 175 32.67 12.62 -20.20
N ASN A 176 32.92 13.06 -18.96
CA ASN A 176 34.19 13.62 -18.54
C ASN A 176 34.83 12.77 -17.42
N LYS A 177 36.02 13.18 -16.98
CA LYS A 177 36.83 12.46 -15.99
C LYS A 177 36.11 12.16 -14.67
N ASP A 178 35.11 12.96 -14.30
CA ASP A 178 34.36 12.85 -13.04
C ASP A 178 32.99 12.16 -13.24
N SER A 179 32.65 11.76 -14.47
CA SER A 179 31.41 11.02 -14.76
C SER A 179 31.48 9.59 -14.20
N LYS A 180 30.33 9.12 -13.72
CA LYS A 180 30.13 7.74 -13.25
C LYS A 180 29.06 7.05 -14.09
N ILE A 181 29.11 5.74 -14.16
CA ILE A 181 28.05 4.92 -14.76
C ILE A 181 27.34 4.12 -13.67
N LEU A 182 26.00 4.21 -13.66
CA LEU A 182 25.11 3.42 -12.82
C LEU A 182 24.57 2.24 -13.62
N PHE A 183 24.51 1.07 -12.98
CA PHE A 183 23.91 -0.18 -13.48
C PHE A 183 23.61 -1.07 -12.27
N GLU A 184 22.83 -2.15 -12.44
CA GLU A 184 22.26 -2.96 -11.33
C GLU A 184 21.53 -2.04 -10.33
N ARG A 185 20.54 -1.32 -10.85
CA ARG A 185 19.86 -0.23 -10.15
C ARG A 185 18.59 -0.68 -9.42
N ASN A 186 18.01 -1.81 -9.81
CA ASN A 186 16.87 -2.42 -9.13
C ASN A 186 17.30 -2.87 -7.72
N PRO A 187 16.58 -2.47 -6.64
CA PRO A 187 16.95 -2.79 -5.26
C PRO A 187 17.12 -4.29 -5.00
N ARG A 188 16.17 -5.11 -5.47
CA ARG A 188 16.19 -6.57 -5.30
C ARG A 188 17.36 -7.20 -6.05
N ASP A 189 17.54 -6.85 -7.31
CA ASP A 189 18.65 -7.38 -8.12
C ASP A 189 20.00 -7.01 -7.49
N ARG A 190 20.14 -5.77 -7.05
CA ARG A 190 21.35 -5.28 -6.40
C ARG A 190 21.67 -6.02 -5.12
N VAL A 191 20.68 -6.25 -4.26
CA VAL A 191 20.86 -7.07 -3.05
C VAL A 191 21.26 -8.50 -3.43
N SER A 192 20.69 -9.07 -4.50
CA SER A 192 21.04 -10.42 -4.96
C SER A 192 22.49 -10.53 -5.44
N LYS A 193 23.07 -9.45 -6.00
CA LYS A 193 24.49 -9.40 -6.38
C LYS A 193 25.41 -9.33 -5.16
N VAL A 194 24.99 -8.62 -4.10
CA VAL A 194 25.76 -8.50 -2.85
C VAL A 194 25.69 -9.78 -2.01
N ALA A 195 24.53 -10.43 -1.94
CA ALA A 195 24.28 -11.63 -1.16
C ALA A 195 23.51 -12.69 -1.97
N PRO A 196 24.15 -13.37 -2.95
CA PRO A 196 23.49 -14.34 -3.83
C PRO A 196 22.99 -15.61 -3.11
N TRP A 197 23.39 -15.80 -1.86
CA TRP A 197 22.96 -16.90 -1.00
C TRP A 197 21.62 -16.65 -0.32
N LEU A 198 21.10 -15.42 -0.36
CA LEU A 198 19.76 -15.07 0.12
C LEU A 198 18.72 -15.36 -0.96
N THR A 199 17.58 -15.90 -0.54
CA THR A 199 16.34 -15.85 -1.33
C THR A 199 15.61 -14.58 -0.93
N LEU A 200 15.41 -13.65 -1.84
CA LEU A 200 14.83 -12.34 -1.52
C LEU A 200 13.30 -12.37 -1.62
N ASP A 201 12.61 -11.54 -0.85
CA ASP A 201 11.16 -11.33 -0.93
C ASP A 201 10.76 -10.54 -2.18
N GLY A 202 9.69 -10.99 -2.84
CA GLY A 202 9.25 -10.51 -4.14
C GLY A 202 8.91 -9.02 -4.21
N ASP A 203 8.62 -8.39 -3.07
CA ASP A 203 8.07 -7.03 -2.98
C ASP A 203 8.96 -6.10 -2.12
N PRO A 204 10.03 -5.52 -2.71
CA PRO A 204 10.75 -4.40 -2.09
C PRO A 204 9.81 -3.24 -1.80
N TYR A 205 9.96 -2.59 -0.65
CA TYR A 205 9.08 -1.48 -0.28
C TYR A 205 9.84 -0.23 0.15
N PRO A 206 9.38 0.96 -0.24
CA PRO A 206 10.07 2.20 0.07
C PRO A 206 9.62 2.77 1.42
N ALA A 207 10.56 3.35 2.17
CA ALA A 207 10.29 4.12 3.38
C ALA A 207 11.15 5.39 3.42
N LEU A 208 10.64 6.43 4.08
CA LEU A 208 11.42 7.61 4.43
C LEU A 208 12.11 7.34 5.77
N VAL A 209 13.43 7.23 5.74
CA VAL A 209 14.26 6.93 6.91
C VAL A 209 15.38 7.97 6.98
N ASP A 210 15.45 8.69 8.09
CA ASP A 210 16.52 9.67 8.38
C ASP A 210 16.72 10.68 7.23
N GLY A 211 15.61 11.15 6.61
CA GLY A 211 15.62 12.10 5.50
C GLY A 211 16.00 11.51 4.13
N LYS A 212 15.95 10.18 3.98
CA LYS A 212 16.27 9.47 2.73
C LYS A 212 15.15 8.52 2.35
N ILE A 213 14.98 8.29 1.05
CA ILE A 213 14.18 7.16 0.57
C ILE A 213 15.07 5.91 0.63
N LEU A 214 14.70 4.94 1.45
CA LEU A 214 15.31 3.61 1.48
C LEU A 214 14.34 2.59 0.93
N TRP A 215 14.81 1.74 0.03
CA TRP A 215 14.15 0.48 -0.28
C TRP A 215 14.51 -0.55 0.78
N ILE A 216 13.52 -1.22 1.33
CA ILE A 216 13.70 -2.32 2.27
C ILE A 216 13.39 -3.63 1.54
N VAL A 217 14.33 -4.57 1.60
CA VAL A 217 14.22 -5.88 0.94
C VAL A 217 14.41 -6.98 1.98
N ASP A 218 13.42 -7.84 2.09
CA ASP A 218 13.47 -8.99 2.98
C ASP A 218 14.32 -10.12 2.40
N GLY A 219 15.22 -10.68 3.23
CA GLY A 219 16.20 -11.68 2.84
C GLY A 219 16.04 -12.98 3.63
N TYR A 220 15.73 -14.05 2.92
CA TYR A 220 15.53 -15.37 3.49
C TYR A 220 16.76 -16.26 3.37
N THR A 221 17.16 -16.90 4.47
CA THR A 221 17.96 -18.11 4.37
C THR A 221 17.05 -19.29 4.09
N THR A 222 17.42 -20.12 3.12
CA THR A 222 16.61 -21.27 2.70
C THR A 222 17.46 -22.53 2.61
N SER A 223 16.84 -23.68 2.84
CA SER A 223 17.45 -25.00 2.58
C SER A 223 16.37 -25.99 2.14
N ALA A 224 16.78 -26.98 1.35
CA ALA A 224 15.93 -28.10 0.93
C ALA A 224 16.19 -29.38 1.75
N GLY A 225 17.21 -29.36 2.62
CA GLY A 225 17.74 -30.54 3.32
C GLY A 225 17.55 -30.51 4.83
N TYR A 226 16.63 -29.70 5.37
CA TYR A 226 16.42 -29.65 6.81
C TYR A 226 15.68 -30.91 7.30
N PRO A 227 16.25 -31.70 8.23
CA PRO A 227 15.66 -32.96 8.65
C PRO A 227 14.27 -32.79 9.27
N TYR A 228 13.40 -33.80 9.09
CA TYR A 228 12.06 -33.87 9.69
C TYR A 228 11.16 -32.66 9.40
N SER A 229 11.37 -31.98 8.27
CA SER A 229 10.57 -30.84 7.83
C SER A 229 9.86 -31.11 6.50
N ARG A 230 8.66 -30.54 6.36
CA ARG A 230 7.84 -30.64 5.16
C ARG A 230 8.44 -29.80 4.03
N GLN A 231 8.63 -30.42 2.88
CA GLN A 231 8.99 -29.70 1.65
C GLN A 231 7.79 -28.96 1.07
N THR A 232 8.07 -27.77 0.55
CA THR A 232 7.17 -26.96 -0.26
C THR A 232 7.95 -26.32 -1.41
N THR A 233 7.24 -25.95 -2.47
CA THR A 233 7.82 -25.24 -3.61
C THR A 233 7.46 -23.76 -3.49
N LEU A 234 8.45 -22.89 -3.44
CA LEU A 234 8.25 -21.45 -3.19
C LEU A 234 7.29 -20.82 -4.21
N SER A 235 7.51 -21.04 -5.51
CA SER A 235 6.63 -20.51 -6.57
C SER A 235 5.15 -20.89 -6.39
N ASN A 236 4.86 -22.07 -5.86
CA ASN A 236 3.48 -22.52 -5.65
C ASN A 236 2.90 -21.96 -4.35
N ALA A 237 3.70 -21.96 -3.27
CA ALA A 237 3.27 -21.49 -1.95
C ALA A 237 3.07 -19.97 -1.90
N THR A 238 3.72 -19.22 -2.79
CA THR A 238 3.59 -17.76 -2.88
C THR A 238 2.70 -17.29 -4.04
N ALA A 239 2.13 -18.19 -4.84
CA ALA A 239 1.24 -17.81 -5.94
C ALA A 239 -0.14 -17.35 -5.42
N ASP A 240 -0.54 -16.15 -5.83
CA ASP A 240 -1.81 -15.51 -5.49
C ASP A 240 -2.22 -14.46 -6.56
N ALA A 241 -3.30 -13.74 -6.32
CA ALA A 241 -3.80 -12.74 -7.25
C ALA A 241 -2.83 -11.57 -7.51
N LEU A 242 -1.91 -11.25 -6.59
CA LEU A 242 -0.96 -10.15 -6.79
C LEU A 242 0.25 -10.59 -7.60
N THR A 243 0.87 -11.69 -7.20
CA THR A 243 2.03 -12.28 -7.89
C THR A 243 1.71 -12.74 -9.33
N THR A 244 0.44 -12.96 -9.65
CA THR A 244 -0.01 -13.32 -11.01
C THR A 244 -0.27 -12.10 -11.89
N ASN A 245 -0.70 -10.97 -11.31
CA ASN A 245 -1.27 -9.85 -12.07
C ASN A 245 -0.46 -8.55 -12.00
N SER A 246 0.57 -8.47 -11.15
CA SER A 246 1.37 -7.26 -10.96
C SER A 246 2.83 -7.49 -11.35
N ALA A 247 3.35 -6.69 -12.28
CA ALA A 247 4.75 -6.77 -12.68
C ALA A 247 5.72 -6.20 -11.63
N SER A 248 5.23 -5.41 -10.67
CA SER A 248 6.06 -4.87 -9.59
C SER A 248 6.37 -5.90 -8.49
N ILE A 249 5.62 -6.99 -8.41
CA ILE A 249 5.84 -8.04 -7.41
C ILE A 249 6.54 -9.22 -8.07
N ALA A 250 7.82 -9.43 -7.75
CA ALA A 250 8.62 -10.49 -8.35
C ALA A 250 8.19 -11.88 -7.86
N ALA A 251 7.69 -12.71 -8.77
CA ALA A 251 7.35 -14.10 -8.46
C ALA A 251 8.57 -14.88 -7.95
N GLN A 252 8.35 -15.72 -6.93
CA GLN A 252 9.41 -16.59 -6.41
C GLN A 252 9.81 -17.65 -7.43
N SER A 253 11.11 -17.96 -7.48
CA SER A 253 11.64 -19.02 -8.32
C SER A 253 11.03 -20.39 -7.97
N ASN A 254 10.96 -21.29 -8.95
CA ASN A 254 10.53 -22.68 -8.75
C ASN A 254 11.60 -23.48 -7.99
N LYS A 255 11.72 -23.20 -6.69
CA LYS A 255 12.69 -23.79 -5.77
C LYS A 255 11.96 -24.53 -4.66
N THR A 256 12.32 -25.79 -4.46
CA THR A 256 11.84 -26.58 -3.33
C THR A 256 12.67 -26.27 -2.08
N VAL A 257 11.99 -25.99 -0.98
CA VAL A 257 12.59 -25.74 0.33
C VAL A 257 11.82 -26.49 1.42
N ASN A 258 12.49 -26.80 2.52
CA ASN A 258 11.87 -27.26 3.77
C ASN A 258 12.40 -26.50 4.99
N TYR A 259 13.14 -25.41 4.73
CA TYR A 259 13.60 -24.47 5.72
C TYR A 259 13.58 -23.08 5.11
N ILE A 260 13.01 -22.13 5.85
CA ILE A 260 13.00 -20.72 5.50
C ILE A 260 13.02 -19.90 6.80
N ARG A 261 13.88 -18.89 6.87
CA ARG A 261 13.91 -17.89 7.95
C ARG A 261 14.04 -16.50 7.36
N ASN A 262 13.31 -15.53 7.92
CA ASN A 262 13.52 -14.12 7.63
C ASN A 262 14.74 -13.66 8.43
N SER A 263 15.91 -13.83 7.84
CA SER A 263 17.17 -13.74 8.58
C SER A 263 17.83 -12.39 8.38
N VAL A 264 17.58 -11.72 7.25
CA VAL A 264 18.22 -10.47 6.89
C VAL A 264 17.18 -9.45 6.46
N LYS A 265 17.31 -8.21 6.97
CA LYS A 265 16.65 -7.03 6.41
C LYS A 265 17.70 -6.26 5.63
N ALA A 266 17.56 -6.18 4.30
CA ALA A 266 18.44 -5.39 3.48
C ALA A 266 17.84 -4.00 3.25
N THR A 267 18.68 -2.98 3.17
CA THR A 267 18.28 -1.65 2.68
C THR A 267 19.09 -1.27 1.45
N VAL A 268 18.46 -0.52 0.54
CA VAL A 268 19.12 0.13 -0.59
C VAL A 268 18.77 1.62 -0.57
N ASP A 269 19.78 2.47 -0.40
CA ASP A 269 19.61 3.92 -0.48
C ASP A 269 19.22 4.31 -1.91
N ALA A 270 18.04 4.90 -2.10
CA ALA A 270 17.53 5.23 -3.43
C ALA A 270 18.39 6.28 -4.16
N TYR A 271 19.19 7.07 -3.44
CA TYR A 271 20.04 8.09 -4.04
C TYR A 271 21.42 7.55 -4.44
N ASN A 272 22.05 6.71 -3.62
CA ASN A 272 23.42 6.23 -3.87
C ASN A 272 23.61 4.72 -4.04
N GLY A 273 22.57 3.93 -3.82
CA GLY A 273 22.60 2.49 -4.01
C GLY A 273 23.49 1.77 -3.00
N THR A 274 23.79 2.38 -1.86
CA THR A 274 24.45 1.68 -0.75
C THR A 274 23.53 0.57 -0.28
N VAL A 275 24.05 -0.66 -0.27
CA VAL A 275 23.34 -1.82 0.26
C VAL A 275 23.84 -2.08 1.67
N THR A 276 22.92 -2.17 2.63
CA THR A 276 23.25 -2.60 4.00
C THR A 276 22.44 -3.84 4.33
N LEU A 277 23.10 -4.90 4.78
CA LEU A 277 22.45 -6.15 5.17
C LEU A 277 22.39 -6.24 6.69
N TYR A 278 21.23 -6.02 7.30
CA TYR A 278 21.06 -6.11 8.74
C TYR A 278 20.67 -7.54 9.15
N GLN A 279 21.37 -8.06 10.17
CA GLN A 279 20.95 -9.28 10.85
C GLN A 279 19.58 -9.07 11.51
N TRP A 280 18.65 -9.97 11.25
CA TRP A 280 17.31 -9.94 11.84
C TRP A 280 17.02 -11.12 12.77
N ASP A 281 17.20 -12.34 12.28
CA ASP A 281 17.11 -13.57 13.09
C ASP A 281 18.51 -13.95 13.61
N ASP A 282 18.77 -13.60 14.86
CA ASP A 282 20.03 -13.89 15.55
C ASP A 282 20.18 -15.36 15.97
N LYS A 283 19.12 -16.16 15.83
CA LYS A 283 19.11 -17.59 16.15
C LYS A 283 19.28 -18.46 14.91
N ASP A 284 19.17 -17.91 13.71
CA ASP A 284 19.30 -18.66 12.47
C ASP A 284 20.73 -19.26 12.30
N PRO A 285 20.88 -20.60 12.33
CA PRO A 285 22.16 -21.25 12.10
C PRO A 285 22.70 -21.09 10.66
N VAL A 286 21.82 -20.95 9.66
CA VAL A 286 22.22 -20.77 8.26
C VAL A 286 22.83 -19.39 8.09
N LEU A 287 22.18 -18.34 8.61
CA LEU A 287 22.76 -17.00 8.61
C LEU A 287 24.09 -16.97 9.36
N LYS A 288 24.17 -17.56 10.56
CA LYS A 288 25.43 -17.63 11.33
C LYS A 288 26.58 -18.25 10.53
N THR A 289 26.27 -19.23 9.69
CA THR A 289 27.26 -19.87 8.82
C THR A 289 27.73 -18.92 7.72
N TRP A 290 26.79 -18.22 7.06
CA TRP A 290 27.13 -17.21 6.06
C TRP A 290 27.89 -16.01 6.64
N SER A 291 27.52 -15.54 7.83
CA SER A 291 28.25 -14.47 8.53
C SER A 291 29.69 -14.85 8.87
N LYS A 292 29.97 -16.14 9.12
CA LYS A 292 31.34 -16.64 9.31
C LYS A 292 32.11 -16.75 7.99
N ALA A 293 31.44 -17.17 6.92
CA ALA A 293 32.06 -17.30 5.60
C ALA A 293 32.39 -15.94 4.98
N PHE A 294 31.59 -14.90 5.28
CA PHE A 294 31.79 -13.53 4.80
C PHE A 294 31.80 -12.53 5.97
N PRO A 295 32.89 -12.46 6.75
CA PRO A 295 33.01 -11.51 7.84
C PRO A 295 32.83 -10.06 7.35
N GLY A 296 32.02 -9.28 8.08
CA GLY A 296 31.73 -7.88 7.75
C GLY A 296 30.63 -7.66 6.71
N ALA A 297 30.10 -8.72 6.08
CA ALA A 297 29.00 -8.59 5.11
C ALA A 297 27.64 -8.32 5.76
N ILE A 298 27.48 -8.69 7.04
CA ILE A 298 26.23 -8.53 7.80
C ILE A 298 26.44 -7.54 8.94
N THR A 299 25.63 -6.50 8.95
CA THR A 299 25.55 -5.48 9.99
C THR A 299 24.70 -6.00 11.16
N PRO A 300 25.11 -5.83 12.43
CA PRO A 300 24.31 -6.22 13.58
C PRO A 300 22.95 -5.54 13.64
N LYS A 301 21.95 -6.24 14.21
CA LYS A 301 20.59 -5.71 14.42
C LYS A 301 20.56 -4.40 15.22
N SER A 302 21.51 -4.22 16.14
CA SER A 302 21.63 -3.03 16.99
C SER A 302 21.94 -1.75 16.22
N GLU A 303 22.44 -1.85 14.99
CA GLU A 303 22.73 -0.71 14.11
C GLU A 303 21.53 -0.29 13.25
N ILE A 304 20.39 -0.99 13.37
CA ILE A 304 19.13 -0.54 12.75
C ILE A 304 18.68 0.72 13.49
N SER A 305 18.60 1.86 12.80
CA SER A 305 18.12 3.11 13.40
C SER A 305 16.68 2.95 13.89
N LYS A 306 16.29 3.74 14.89
CA LYS A 306 14.90 3.71 15.39
C LYS A 306 13.90 3.98 14.27
N ASP A 307 14.22 4.92 13.40
CA ASP A 307 13.38 5.30 12.26
C ASP A 307 13.23 4.14 11.29
N LEU A 308 14.34 3.49 10.88
CA LEU A 308 14.29 2.29 10.05
C LEU A 308 13.49 1.16 10.70
N LEU A 309 13.70 0.92 11.99
CA LEU A 309 13.00 -0.12 12.74
C LEU A 309 11.49 0.11 12.70
N ASP A 310 11.04 1.36 12.86
CA ASP A 310 9.63 1.76 12.82
C ASP A 310 8.97 1.59 11.44
N HIS A 311 9.74 1.28 10.39
CA HIS A 311 9.29 0.94 9.02
C HIS A 311 9.43 -0.54 8.66
N ILE A 312 10.08 -1.36 9.49
CA ILE A 312 10.15 -2.81 9.25
C ILE A 312 8.74 -3.42 9.35
N ARG A 313 8.40 -4.31 8.40
CA ARG A 313 7.16 -5.09 8.40
C ARG A 313 7.46 -6.60 8.31
N TYR A 314 6.49 -7.44 8.64
CA TYR A 314 6.63 -8.90 8.45
C TYR A 314 6.43 -9.20 6.97
N PRO A 315 7.29 -10.00 6.31
CA PRO A 315 7.25 -10.05 4.86
C PRO A 315 6.20 -11.02 4.33
N GLU A 316 5.73 -10.69 3.14
CA GLU A 316 4.57 -11.35 2.55
C GLU A 316 4.89 -12.77 2.10
N ASP A 317 6.02 -13.02 1.42
CA ASP A 317 6.32 -14.37 0.91
C ASP A 317 6.53 -15.38 2.03
N MET A 318 7.18 -14.97 3.13
CA MET A 318 7.26 -15.79 4.33
C MET A 318 5.86 -16.14 4.85
N PHE A 319 4.97 -15.15 4.94
CA PHE A 319 3.64 -15.37 5.45
C PHE A 319 2.79 -16.22 4.49
N ARG A 320 2.97 -16.08 3.18
CA ARG A 320 2.35 -16.93 2.15
C ARG A 320 2.76 -18.41 2.32
N VAL A 321 4.06 -18.67 2.53
CA VAL A 321 4.56 -20.03 2.83
C VAL A 321 3.97 -20.54 4.15
N GLN A 322 3.97 -19.72 5.20
CA GLN A 322 3.48 -20.13 6.52
C GLN A 322 1.98 -20.41 6.54
N ARG A 323 1.16 -19.59 5.87
CA ARG A 323 -0.29 -19.80 5.79
C ARG A 323 -0.64 -21.06 4.98
N ASP A 324 0.14 -21.38 3.94
CA ASP A 324 0.00 -22.62 3.19
C ASP A 324 0.28 -23.84 4.08
N ILE A 325 1.37 -23.84 4.86
CA ILE A 325 1.67 -24.90 5.82
C ILE A 325 0.60 -24.97 6.92
N LEU A 326 0.19 -23.83 7.48
CA LEU A 326 -0.81 -23.76 8.54
C LEU A 326 -2.16 -24.34 8.12
N SER A 327 -2.49 -24.30 6.82
CA SER A 327 -3.73 -24.85 6.26
C SER A 327 -3.98 -26.32 6.65
N SER A 328 -2.92 -27.08 6.90
CA SER A 328 -3.00 -28.50 7.28
C SER A 328 -2.44 -28.75 8.68
N TYR A 329 -1.35 -28.09 9.06
CA TYR A 329 -0.61 -28.39 10.30
C TYR A 329 -1.19 -27.76 11.57
N HIS A 330 -2.26 -26.97 11.47
CA HIS A 330 -3.04 -26.59 12.65
C HIS A 330 -3.79 -27.81 13.25
N VAL A 331 -4.02 -28.86 12.46
CA VAL A 331 -4.64 -30.12 12.91
C VAL A 331 -3.62 -30.97 13.65
N LYS A 332 -3.76 -31.07 14.98
CA LYS A 332 -2.78 -31.71 15.85
C LYS A 332 -3.01 -33.21 16.12
N THR A 333 -4.21 -33.73 15.85
CA THR A 333 -4.52 -35.14 16.14
C THR A 333 -4.28 -36.02 14.91
N ALA A 334 -3.58 -37.13 15.10
CA ALA A 334 -3.17 -38.01 13.99
C ALA A 334 -4.37 -38.56 13.21
N ALA A 335 -5.45 -38.96 13.89
CA ALA A 335 -6.66 -39.47 13.24
C ALA A 335 -7.36 -38.41 12.38
N ALA A 336 -7.49 -37.18 12.85
CA ALA A 336 -8.10 -36.09 12.08
C ALA A 336 -7.21 -35.68 10.90
N PHE A 337 -5.89 -35.60 11.13
CA PHE A 337 -4.92 -35.27 10.08
C PHE A 337 -4.92 -36.34 8.97
N TYR A 338 -4.88 -37.63 9.33
CA TYR A 338 -4.95 -38.74 8.37
C TYR A 338 -6.26 -38.73 7.57
N GLY A 339 -7.38 -38.43 8.23
CA GLY A 339 -8.69 -38.30 7.59
C GLY A 339 -8.85 -37.01 6.76
N GLY A 340 -7.86 -36.12 6.73
CA GLY A 340 -7.96 -34.81 6.06
C GLY A 340 -9.05 -33.91 6.64
N GLN A 341 -9.44 -34.15 7.90
CA GLN A 341 -10.51 -33.41 8.55
C GLN A 341 -10.01 -32.01 8.95
N ASP A 342 -10.84 -31.00 8.74
CA ASP A 342 -10.57 -29.59 9.08
C ASP A 342 -9.37 -28.98 8.35
N PHE A 343 -8.90 -29.55 7.24
CA PHE A 343 -7.94 -28.83 6.40
C PHE A 343 -8.58 -27.57 5.81
N TRP A 344 -7.78 -26.51 5.74
CA TRP A 344 -8.18 -25.23 5.19
C TRP A 344 -7.55 -24.99 3.82
N ARG A 345 -7.95 -23.89 3.20
CA ARG A 345 -7.25 -23.22 2.11
C ARG A 345 -7.46 -21.72 2.22
N VAL A 346 -6.60 -20.95 1.56
CA VAL A 346 -6.85 -19.55 1.31
C VAL A 346 -8.04 -19.44 0.34
N PRO A 347 -9.03 -18.57 0.59
CA PRO A 347 -10.15 -18.38 -0.34
C PRO A 347 -9.67 -17.76 -1.66
N ARG A 348 -10.51 -17.84 -2.69
CA ARG A 348 -10.27 -17.12 -3.94
C ARG A 348 -10.46 -15.63 -3.71
N ASP A 349 -9.69 -14.80 -4.42
CA ASP A 349 -9.81 -13.35 -4.30
C ASP A 349 -11.17 -12.86 -4.84
N PRO A 350 -12.06 -12.32 -3.99
CA PRO A 350 -13.37 -11.84 -4.42
C PRO A 350 -13.34 -10.54 -5.24
N SER A 351 -12.19 -9.87 -5.36
CA SER A 351 -12.05 -8.70 -6.24
C SER A 351 -12.11 -9.06 -7.73
N THR A 352 -11.82 -10.32 -8.06
CA THR A 352 -11.88 -10.87 -9.42
C THR A 352 -12.97 -11.94 -9.48
N PHE A 353 -14.04 -11.71 -10.24
CA PHE A 353 -15.12 -12.69 -10.36
C PHE A 353 -14.81 -13.74 -11.43
N GLY A 354 -14.93 -15.03 -11.08
CA GLY A 354 -14.94 -16.14 -12.04
C GLY A 354 -14.16 -17.39 -11.62
N GLY A 355 -14.29 -18.44 -12.44
CA GLY A 355 -13.66 -19.76 -12.21
C GLY A 355 -12.12 -19.75 -12.19
N GLY A 356 -11.48 -18.68 -12.65
CA GLY A 356 -10.03 -18.48 -12.70
C GLY A 356 -9.44 -17.54 -11.64
N ALA A 357 -10.22 -17.10 -10.64
CA ALA A 357 -9.72 -16.25 -9.56
C ALA A 357 -8.64 -16.97 -8.72
N SER A 358 -7.44 -16.39 -8.66
CA SER A 358 -6.32 -16.86 -7.84
C SER A 358 -6.62 -16.74 -6.34
N ALA A 359 -5.77 -17.32 -5.51
CA ALA A 359 -5.88 -17.18 -4.05
C ALA A 359 -5.82 -15.71 -3.63
N GLN A 360 -6.57 -15.35 -2.60
CA GLN A 360 -6.51 -14.01 -2.01
C GLN A 360 -5.11 -13.75 -1.43
N PRO A 361 -4.46 -12.62 -1.74
CA PRO A 361 -3.19 -12.25 -1.12
C PRO A 361 -3.40 -11.95 0.38
N PRO A 362 -2.33 -11.98 1.20
CA PRO A 362 -2.41 -11.41 2.54
C PRO A 362 -2.46 -9.88 2.45
N TYR A 363 -3.06 -9.22 3.44
CA TYR A 363 -3.16 -7.76 3.46
C TYR A 363 -2.56 -7.15 4.72
N TYR A 364 -1.78 -6.08 4.56
CA TYR A 364 -1.37 -5.22 5.65
C TYR A 364 -2.54 -4.39 6.16
N LEU A 365 -2.75 -4.42 7.48
CA LEU A 365 -3.81 -3.69 8.15
C LEU A 365 -3.41 -3.41 9.60
N THR A 366 -3.70 -2.20 10.09
CA THR A 366 -3.74 -1.95 11.53
C THR A 366 -5.08 -2.40 12.10
N LEU A 367 -5.06 -3.47 12.91
CA LEU A 367 -6.25 -4.01 13.58
C LEU A 367 -5.98 -4.44 15.02
N GLN A 368 -7.05 -4.57 15.81
CA GLN A 368 -7.01 -5.09 17.16
C GLN A 368 -7.67 -6.47 17.21
N MET A 369 -6.87 -7.52 17.41
CA MET A 369 -7.40 -8.88 17.58
C MET A 369 -8.23 -9.01 18.86
N PRO A 370 -9.22 -9.91 18.91
CA PRO A 370 -9.96 -10.21 20.14
C PRO A 370 -9.01 -10.54 21.31
N GLY A 371 -9.19 -9.85 22.44
CA GLY A 371 -8.34 -9.99 23.63
C GLY A 371 -7.02 -9.19 23.61
N ALA A 372 -6.64 -8.60 22.47
CA ALA A 372 -5.51 -7.67 22.42
C ALA A 372 -5.87 -6.34 23.09
N LYS A 373 -4.89 -5.68 23.73
CA LYS A 373 -5.09 -4.41 24.43
C LYS A 373 -5.02 -3.20 23.50
N THR A 374 -4.23 -3.30 22.44
CA THR A 374 -3.96 -2.22 21.48
C THR A 374 -4.01 -2.77 20.06
N PRO A 375 -4.35 -1.95 19.06
CA PRO A 375 -4.21 -2.33 17.66
C PRO A 375 -2.72 -2.50 17.30
N SER A 376 -2.45 -3.38 16.34
CA SER A 376 -1.13 -3.64 15.80
C SER A 376 -1.16 -3.70 14.28
N PHE A 377 -0.15 -3.14 13.61
CA PHE A 377 0.01 -3.33 12.18
C PHE A 377 0.39 -4.78 11.90
N SER A 378 -0.39 -5.45 11.07
CA SER A 378 -0.28 -6.90 10.86
C SER A 378 -0.54 -7.26 9.40
N LEU A 379 0.09 -8.36 8.95
CA LEU A 379 -0.41 -9.07 7.78
C LEU A 379 -1.56 -9.97 8.19
N THR A 380 -2.58 -10.06 7.35
CA THR A 380 -3.82 -10.79 7.65
C THR A 380 -4.16 -11.78 6.55
N THR A 381 -4.79 -12.90 6.89
CA THR A 381 -5.32 -13.85 5.91
C THR A 381 -6.56 -14.57 6.46
N PRO A 382 -7.63 -14.68 5.65
CA PRO A 382 -8.74 -15.58 5.96
C PRO A 382 -8.43 -17.01 5.49
N PHE A 383 -9.17 -17.97 6.05
CA PHE A 383 -9.17 -19.38 5.66
C PHE A 383 -10.60 -19.90 5.51
N VAL A 384 -10.82 -20.71 4.50
CA VAL A 384 -12.05 -21.48 4.26
C VAL A 384 -11.73 -22.98 4.24
N PRO A 385 -12.69 -23.90 4.43
CA PRO A 385 -12.42 -25.32 4.37
C PRO A 385 -11.84 -25.71 3.01
N ARG A 386 -10.92 -26.67 3.03
CA ARG A 386 -10.47 -27.32 1.80
C ARG A 386 -11.67 -28.00 1.13
N GLY A 387 -11.81 -27.81 -0.18
CA GLY A 387 -13.00 -28.22 -0.95
C GLY A 387 -13.83 -27.01 -1.41
N GLY A 388 -15.13 -27.23 -1.64
CA GLY A 388 -16.02 -26.24 -2.27
C GLY A 388 -16.81 -25.33 -1.33
N ARG A 389 -16.68 -25.47 -0.01
CA ARG A 389 -17.35 -24.58 0.95
C ARG A 389 -16.56 -23.28 1.10
N GLU A 390 -17.28 -22.16 1.17
CA GLU A 390 -16.69 -20.80 1.25
C GLU A 390 -17.00 -20.10 2.58
N ASN A 391 -17.40 -20.88 3.59
CA ASN A 391 -17.61 -20.41 4.95
C ASN A 391 -16.27 -20.10 5.61
N LEU A 392 -16.16 -19.02 6.37
CA LEU A 392 -14.93 -18.72 7.10
C LEU A 392 -14.68 -19.78 8.18
N SER A 393 -13.50 -20.39 8.16
CA SER A 393 -13.04 -21.35 9.17
C SER A 393 -12.09 -20.74 10.17
N ALA A 394 -11.21 -19.85 9.70
CA ALA A 394 -10.28 -19.15 10.55
C ALA A 394 -9.86 -17.82 9.93
N PHE A 395 -9.35 -16.94 10.79
CA PHE A 395 -8.68 -15.72 10.42
C PHE A 395 -7.34 -15.67 11.15
N ALA A 396 -6.24 -15.54 10.41
CA ALA A 396 -4.91 -15.46 10.99
C ALA A 396 -4.28 -14.10 10.73
N VAL A 397 -3.53 -13.63 11.71
CA VAL A 397 -2.71 -12.43 11.59
C VAL A 397 -1.29 -12.72 12.03
N VAL A 398 -0.32 -12.03 11.44
CA VAL A 398 1.05 -11.99 11.91
C VAL A 398 1.45 -10.55 12.20
N ASN A 399 1.86 -10.30 13.45
CA ASN A 399 2.20 -8.97 13.91
C ASN A 399 3.47 -8.48 13.19
N SER A 400 3.39 -7.28 12.61
CA SER A 400 4.46 -6.61 11.88
C SER A 400 5.06 -5.43 12.64
N ASP A 401 4.47 -5.01 13.76
CA ASP A 401 5.05 -3.98 14.61
C ASP A 401 6.34 -4.48 15.27
N PRO A 402 7.41 -3.65 15.30
CA PRO A 402 8.62 -3.99 16.03
C PRO A 402 8.35 -4.22 17.50
N GLY A 403 8.86 -5.32 18.05
CA GLY A 403 8.74 -5.63 19.46
C GLY A 403 8.73 -7.13 19.75
N PRO A 404 8.42 -7.51 21.00
CA PRO A 404 8.42 -8.91 21.44
C PRO A 404 7.43 -9.80 20.68
N ASP A 405 6.34 -9.23 20.19
CA ASP A 405 5.32 -9.96 19.42
C ASP A 405 5.55 -9.92 17.90
N TYR A 406 6.63 -9.29 17.39
CA TYR A 406 6.93 -9.29 15.95
C TYR A 406 7.01 -10.73 15.41
N GLY A 407 6.30 -11.00 14.32
CA GLY A 407 6.27 -12.32 13.69
C GLY A 407 5.43 -13.36 14.43
N LYS A 408 4.75 -12.99 15.52
CA LYS A 408 3.80 -13.88 16.20
C LYS A 408 2.53 -14.05 15.38
N ILE A 409 2.28 -15.29 14.96
CA ILE A 409 1.04 -15.66 14.29
C ILE A 409 -0.04 -15.91 15.34
N THR A 410 -1.17 -15.21 15.22
CA THR A 410 -2.36 -15.41 16.04
C THR A 410 -3.50 -15.88 15.14
N VAL A 411 -4.13 -17.00 15.51
CA VAL A 411 -5.22 -17.60 14.73
C VAL A 411 -6.52 -17.51 15.52
N LEU A 412 -7.49 -16.80 14.97
CA LEU A 412 -8.88 -16.84 15.40
C LEU A 412 -9.58 -17.96 14.65
N GLN A 413 -9.67 -19.14 15.27
CA GLN A 413 -10.42 -20.27 14.71
C GLN A 413 -11.90 -20.16 15.09
N LEU A 414 -12.76 -20.26 14.09
CA LEU A 414 -14.21 -20.20 14.27
C LEU A 414 -14.77 -21.58 14.64
N PRO A 415 -15.93 -21.64 15.33
CA PRO A 415 -16.59 -22.90 15.63
C PRO A 415 -16.91 -23.69 14.35
N ARG A 416 -16.56 -24.97 14.31
CA ARG A 416 -16.77 -25.83 13.13
C ARG A 416 -18.25 -26.10 12.81
N ASN A 417 -19.16 -25.73 13.70
CA ASN A 417 -20.61 -25.92 13.59
C ASN A 417 -21.36 -24.62 13.27
N THR A 418 -20.68 -23.49 13.06
CA THR A 418 -21.33 -22.23 12.68
C THR A 418 -21.14 -21.93 11.19
N ASN A 419 -22.19 -21.36 10.58
CA ASN A 419 -22.17 -20.92 9.19
C ASN A 419 -21.80 -19.44 9.13
N ILE A 420 -20.51 -19.13 9.29
CA ILE A 420 -20.01 -17.77 9.17
C ILE A 420 -19.56 -17.55 7.72
N ALA A 421 -20.10 -16.53 7.07
CA ALA A 421 -19.79 -16.25 5.67
C ALA A 421 -18.31 -15.90 5.49
N GLY A 422 -17.63 -16.52 4.53
CA GLY A 422 -16.26 -16.15 4.13
C GLY A 422 -16.24 -15.06 3.05
N PRO A 423 -15.04 -14.58 2.66
CA PRO A 423 -14.88 -13.45 1.74
C PRO A 423 -15.69 -13.56 0.45
N SER A 424 -15.64 -14.72 -0.23
CA SER A 424 -16.37 -14.91 -1.49
C SER A 424 -17.88 -14.88 -1.31
N GLN A 425 -18.41 -15.44 -0.21
CA GLN A 425 -19.84 -15.39 0.09
C GLN A 425 -20.29 -13.96 0.42
N VAL A 426 -19.49 -13.22 1.18
CA VAL A 426 -19.80 -11.82 1.51
C VAL A 426 -19.81 -10.94 0.26
N ALA A 427 -18.85 -11.12 -0.64
CA ALA A 427 -18.84 -10.42 -1.93
C ALA A 427 -20.10 -10.74 -2.76
N SER A 428 -20.51 -12.01 -2.82
CA SER A 428 -21.78 -12.40 -3.45
C SER A 428 -22.99 -11.76 -2.76
N ASN A 429 -23.00 -11.69 -1.44
CA ASN A 429 -24.09 -11.07 -0.68
C ASN A 429 -24.17 -9.55 -0.93
N PHE A 430 -23.02 -8.88 -1.06
CA PHE A 430 -22.99 -7.48 -1.47
C PHE A 430 -23.63 -7.29 -2.84
N GLU A 431 -23.22 -8.06 -3.85
CA GLU A 431 -23.78 -7.96 -5.20
C GLU A 431 -25.26 -8.39 -5.27
N ALA A 432 -25.71 -9.28 -4.39
CA ALA A 432 -27.10 -9.74 -4.34
C ALA A 432 -28.04 -8.76 -3.61
N LYS A 433 -27.52 -7.84 -2.78
CA LYS A 433 -28.36 -6.87 -2.07
C LYS A 433 -28.99 -5.89 -3.08
N PRO A 434 -30.33 -5.76 -3.15
CA PRO A 434 -31.00 -4.98 -4.19
C PRO A 434 -30.49 -3.53 -4.33
N ASP A 435 -30.29 -2.82 -3.21
CA ASP A 435 -29.81 -1.43 -3.24
C ASP A 435 -28.39 -1.30 -3.80
N VAL A 436 -27.51 -2.24 -3.43
CA VAL A 436 -26.14 -2.31 -3.93
C VAL A 436 -26.16 -2.70 -5.40
N ALA A 437 -26.88 -3.75 -5.78
CA ALA A 437 -27.00 -4.22 -7.16
C ALA A 437 -27.51 -3.11 -8.09
N ASN A 438 -28.52 -2.37 -7.66
CA ASN A 438 -29.07 -1.22 -8.40
C ASN A 438 -28.02 -0.12 -8.55
N SER A 439 -27.32 0.23 -7.47
CA SER A 439 -26.31 1.29 -7.51
C SER A 439 -25.10 0.89 -8.36
N LEU A 440 -24.56 -0.33 -8.21
CA LEU A 440 -23.49 -0.84 -9.06
C LEU A 440 -23.94 -0.92 -10.53
N SER A 441 -25.17 -1.33 -10.81
CA SER A 441 -25.72 -1.33 -12.17
C SER A 441 -25.78 0.07 -12.76
N LEU A 442 -26.12 1.09 -11.95
CA LEU A 442 -26.07 2.49 -12.40
C LEU A 442 -24.64 2.95 -12.65
N LEU A 443 -23.68 2.58 -11.79
CA LEU A 443 -22.27 2.91 -11.97
C LEU A 443 -21.63 2.19 -13.18
N ARG A 444 -22.18 1.05 -13.60
CA ARG A 444 -21.77 0.31 -14.81
C ARG A 444 -22.43 0.86 -16.09
N ARG A 445 -23.45 1.72 -16.00
CA ARG A 445 -24.13 2.31 -17.17
C ARG A 445 -23.39 3.53 -17.69
N GLY A 446 -23.39 3.71 -19.02
CA GLY A 446 -23.00 4.98 -19.64
C GLY A 446 -21.51 5.16 -19.91
N GLY A 447 -20.76 4.07 -20.08
CA GLY A 447 -19.33 4.13 -20.45
C GLY A 447 -18.37 4.19 -19.27
N SER A 448 -18.77 3.60 -18.14
CA SER A 448 -17.96 3.44 -16.94
C SER A 448 -17.84 1.97 -16.56
N ASP A 449 -16.69 1.64 -16.00
CA ASP A 449 -16.33 0.32 -15.49
C ASP A 449 -16.23 0.38 -13.97
N VAL A 450 -16.77 -0.65 -13.31
CA VAL A 450 -16.70 -0.79 -11.87
C VAL A 450 -15.53 -1.69 -11.54
N VAL A 451 -14.58 -1.15 -10.78
CA VAL A 451 -13.42 -1.88 -10.28
C VAL A 451 -13.64 -2.14 -8.80
N LEU A 452 -13.83 -3.40 -8.43
CA LEU A 452 -13.91 -3.80 -7.03
C LEU A 452 -12.51 -3.91 -6.45
N GLY A 453 -12.29 -3.26 -5.30
CA GLY A 453 -11.05 -3.44 -4.56
C GLY A 453 -11.08 -4.68 -3.66
N ASN A 454 -10.00 -4.82 -2.89
CA ASN A 454 -9.77 -5.89 -1.94
C ASN A 454 -10.88 -5.93 -0.88
N LEU A 455 -11.41 -7.12 -0.63
CA LEU A 455 -12.34 -7.37 0.46
C LEU A 455 -11.55 -7.67 1.74
N LEU A 456 -11.54 -6.70 2.65
CA LEU A 456 -10.86 -6.78 3.94
C LEU A 456 -11.76 -7.45 4.98
N THR A 457 -11.20 -8.35 5.79
CA THR A 457 -11.89 -9.05 6.89
C THR A 457 -11.29 -8.60 8.22
N LEU A 458 -12.13 -8.13 9.15
CA LEU A 458 -11.68 -7.60 10.44
C LEU A 458 -12.48 -8.21 11.60
N PRO A 459 -11.84 -8.80 12.61
CA PRO A 459 -12.53 -9.21 13.84
C PRO A 459 -12.78 -7.99 14.74
N VAL A 460 -14.03 -7.58 14.90
CA VAL A 460 -14.42 -6.40 15.68
C VAL A 460 -15.69 -6.67 16.49
N GLY A 461 -15.79 -6.13 17.71
CA GLY A 461 -17.03 -6.16 18.49
C GLY A 461 -17.60 -7.56 18.79
N GLY A 462 -16.76 -8.61 18.77
CA GLY A 462 -17.20 -10.00 18.93
C GLY A 462 -17.73 -10.68 17.66
N GLY A 463 -17.70 -9.99 16.50
CA GLY A 463 -18.05 -10.52 15.19
C GLY A 463 -16.99 -10.23 14.13
N LEU A 464 -17.39 -10.36 12.86
CA LEU A 464 -16.53 -10.07 11.71
C LEU A 464 -17.14 -8.95 10.88
N LEU A 465 -16.33 -7.94 10.62
CA LEU A 465 -16.62 -6.83 9.73
C LEU A 465 -15.90 -7.07 8.41
N TYR A 466 -16.62 -6.95 7.32
CA TYR A 466 -16.09 -7.01 5.97
C TYR A 466 -16.20 -5.64 5.32
N VAL A 467 -15.12 -5.18 4.68
CA VAL A 467 -15.07 -3.87 4.02
C VAL A 467 -14.54 -4.04 2.61
N GLN A 468 -15.28 -3.56 1.61
CA GLN A 468 -14.86 -3.60 0.21
C GLN A 468 -15.05 -2.22 -0.45
N PRO A 469 -13.97 -1.56 -0.89
CA PRO A 469 -14.08 -0.34 -1.66
C PRO A 469 -14.51 -0.63 -3.11
N VAL A 470 -15.32 0.24 -3.68
CA VAL A 470 -15.78 0.18 -5.07
C VAL A 470 -15.32 1.43 -5.79
N TYR A 471 -14.52 1.21 -6.83
CA TYR A 471 -13.99 2.26 -7.69
C TYR A 471 -14.72 2.30 -9.02
N VAL A 472 -14.72 3.47 -9.65
CA VAL A 472 -15.26 3.66 -11.00
C VAL A 472 -14.23 4.36 -11.86
N LYS A 473 -14.09 3.91 -13.11
CA LYS A 473 -13.28 4.54 -14.16
C LYS A 473 -14.07 4.59 -15.46
N ALA A 474 -13.80 5.55 -16.33
CA ALA A 474 -14.41 5.56 -17.67
C ALA A 474 -13.81 4.44 -18.57
N THR A 475 -14.61 3.83 -19.44
CA THR A 475 -14.17 2.73 -20.34
C THR A 475 -13.52 3.23 -21.62
N SER A 476 -13.99 4.35 -22.17
CA SER A 476 -13.59 4.83 -23.52
C SER A 476 -12.45 5.85 -23.51
N ASN A 477 -11.88 6.15 -22.34
CA ASN A 477 -10.80 7.13 -22.20
C ASN A 477 -9.54 6.43 -21.70
N THR A 478 -8.48 6.46 -22.50
CA THR A 478 -7.16 5.91 -22.14
C THR A 478 -6.50 6.62 -20.95
N SER A 479 -6.96 7.83 -20.61
CA SER A 479 -6.57 8.59 -19.42
C SER A 479 -7.53 8.40 -18.24
N ALA A 480 -8.45 7.43 -18.30
CA ALA A 480 -9.33 7.12 -17.18
C ALA A 480 -8.56 6.47 -16.02
N TYR A 481 -8.92 6.85 -14.80
CA TYR A 481 -8.31 6.34 -13.58
C TYR A 481 -9.40 6.03 -12.54
N PRO A 482 -9.19 5.04 -11.65
CA PRO A 482 -10.19 4.65 -10.66
C PRO A 482 -10.42 5.71 -9.56
N LEU A 483 -11.66 6.15 -9.39
CA LEU A 483 -12.08 7.01 -8.28
C LEU A 483 -12.92 6.20 -7.30
N LEU A 484 -12.67 6.37 -5.99
CA LEU A 484 -13.45 5.69 -4.96
C LEU A 484 -14.86 6.29 -4.95
N GLN A 485 -15.84 5.53 -5.41
CA GLN A 485 -17.23 5.99 -5.41
C GLN A 485 -17.95 5.52 -4.17
N LYS A 486 -17.71 4.28 -3.73
CA LYS A 486 -18.49 3.64 -2.68
C LYS A 486 -17.66 2.74 -1.79
N VAL A 487 -18.16 2.48 -0.58
CA VAL A 487 -17.63 1.52 0.37
C VAL A 487 -18.77 0.61 0.82
N LEU A 488 -18.58 -0.68 0.62
CA LEU A 488 -19.48 -1.74 1.08
C LEU A 488 -18.99 -2.25 2.43
N VAL A 489 -19.89 -2.37 3.39
CA VAL A 489 -19.59 -2.87 4.73
C VAL A 489 -20.61 -3.93 5.12
N SER A 490 -20.15 -5.06 5.65
CA SER A 490 -21.02 -6.10 6.22
C SER A 490 -20.59 -6.43 7.64
N PHE A 491 -21.57 -6.55 8.54
CA PHE A 491 -21.38 -7.09 9.90
C PHE A 491 -22.59 -7.96 10.25
N GLY A 492 -22.38 -9.27 10.35
CA GLY A 492 -23.49 -10.24 10.40
C GLY A 492 -24.37 -10.11 9.16
N ASP A 493 -25.69 -10.03 9.36
CA ASP A 493 -26.66 -9.89 8.26
C ASP A 493 -26.87 -8.43 7.80
N GLN A 494 -26.26 -7.47 8.50
CA GLN A 494 -26.38 -6.05 8.16
C GLN A 494 -25.35 -5.67 7.11
N ILE A 495 -25.81 -5.03 6.04
CA ILE A 495 -24.97 -4.51 4.96
C ILE A 495 -25.22 -3.01 4.84
N GLY A 496 -24.17 -2.22 5.04
CA GLY A 496 -24.14 -0.79 4.76
C GLY A 496 -23.41 -0.50 3.45
N TYR A 497 -23.81 0.57 2.80
CA TYR A 497 -23.25 1.01 1.53
C TYR A 497 -23.37 2.52 1.40
N ASP A 498 -22.24 3.20 1.32
CA ASP A 498 -22.16 4.66 1.29
C ASP A 498 -20.95 5.12 0.46
N ASP A 499 -20.84 6.42 0.21
CA ASP A 499 -19.68 7.01 -0.45
C ASP A 499 -18.43 6.92 0.45
N THR A 500 -18.63 6.90 1.76
CA THR A 500 -17.55 6.90 2.75
C THR A 500 -17.59 5.66 3.65
N LEU A 501 -16.42 5.25 4.15
CA LEU A 501 -16.35 4.16 5.14
C LEU A 501 -17.18 4.50 6.38
N LYS A 502 -17.12 5.75 6.84
CA LYS A 502 -17.90 6.21 8.00
C LYS A 502 -19.40 6.07 7.76
N GLY A 503 -19.92 6.54 6.62
CA GLY A 503 -21.34 6.45 6.31
C GLY A 503 -21.80 5.00 6.17
N ALA A 504 -20.99 4.13 5.57
CA ALA A 504 -21.31 2.72 5.42
C ALA A 504 -21.34 2.01 6.79
N LEU A 505 -20.42 2.34 7.69
CA LEU A 505 -20.44 1.86 9.07
C LEU A 505 -21.66 2.39 9.84
N ASP A 506 -22.01 3.67 9.66
CA ASP A 506 -23.15 4.28 10.34
C ASP A 506 -24.48 3.62 9.92
N GLN A 507 -24.59 3.16 8.67
CA GLN A 507 -25.73 2.35 8.23
C GLN A 507 -25.77 0.96 8.89
N VAL A 508 -24.62 0.34 9.14
CA VAL A 508 -24.53 -0.98 9.79
C VAL A 508 -24.81 -0.89 11.30
N PHE A 509 -24.33 0.16 11.98
CA PHE A 509 -24.38 0.30 13.44
C PHE A 509 -25.42 1.31 13.94
N GLY A 510 -26.32 1.79 13.08
CA GLY A 510 -27.44 2.65 13.50
C GLY A 510 -27.05 4.08 13.87
N GLY A 511 -26.01 4.64 13.25
CA GLY A 511 -25.72 6.08 13.27
C GLY A 511 -24.66 6.59 14.25
N ASN A 512 -24.01 5.73 15.04
CA ASN A 512 -22.90 6.15 15.90
C ASN A 512 -21.80 5.10 15.98
N SER A 513 -21.13 4.85 14.85
CA SER A 513 -20.11 3.78 14.71
C SER A 513 -18.82 3.99 15.53
N GLY A 514 -18.72 5.07 16.31
CA GLY A 514 -17.52 5.41 17.07
C GLY A 514 -16.28 5.74 16.23
N THR A 515 -16.40 5.83 14.91
CA THR A 515 -15.27 6.07 14.00
C THR A 515 -15.03 7.55 13.75
N ASN A 516 -13.89 8.07 14.21
CA ASN A 516 -13.33 9.35 13.80
C ASN A 516 -12.49 9.16 12.52
N ALA A 517 -13.12 8.82 11.40
CA ALA A 517 -12.47 8.96 10.09
C ALA A 517 -12.45 10.44 9.74
N GLY A 518 -11.26 11.02 9.62
CA GLY A 518 -11.05 12.46 9.44
C GLY A 518 -11.64 12.93 8.13
N ASN A 519 -12.81 13.56 8.18
CA ASN A 519 -13.27 14.39 7.08
C ASN A 519 -12.66 15.76 7.30
N THR A 520 -11.71 16.16 6.46
CA THR A 520 -11.25 17.56 6.39
C THR A 520 -12.36 18.40 5.78
N SER A 521 -13.32 18.80 6.62
CA SER A 521 -13.98 20.09 6.42
C SER A 521 -12.93 21.16 6.70
N THR A 522 -12.63 21.98 5.70
CA THR A 522 -11.69 23.10 5.75
C THR A 522 -11.99 24.02 6.94
N ASN A 523 -11.20 23.88 8.02
CA ASN A 523 -11.14 24.86 9.10
C ASN A 523 -9.99 25.83 8.80
N GLY A 524 -10.33 26.94 8.15
CA GLY A 524 -9.57 28.18 8.30
C GLY A 524 -9.77 28.70 9.73
N SER A 525 -8.66 28.89 10.43
CA SER A 525 -8.59 29.49 11.76
C SER A 525 -9.16 30.90 11.76
N THR A 526 -10.29 31.12 12.45
CA THR A 526 -10.63 32.32 13.24
C THR A 526 -12.03 32.16 13.89
N GLY A 527 -12.12 32.25 15.23
CA GLY A 527 -13.34 32.63 15.97
C GLY A 527 -14.26 31.51 16.50
N THR A 528 -14.01 31.04 17.72
CA THR A 528 -14.69 29.91 18.40
C THR A 528 -16.05 30.24 19.06
N THR A 529 -16.89 31.10 18.49
CA THR A 529 -18.19 31.44 19.13
C THR A 529 -19.42 31.29 18.24
N THR A 530 -19.26 31.06 16.93
CA THR A 530 -20.40 31.03 15.97
C THR A 530 -20.91 29.62 15.65
N ASN A 531 -20.09 28.57 15.78
CA ASN A 531 -20.47 27.21 15.35
C ASN A 531 -21.41 26.47 16.32
N THR A 532 -21.43 26.82 17.62
CA THR A 532 -22.33 26.17 18.60
C THR A 532 -23.79 26.63 18.42
N SER A 533 -24.01 27.88 18.00
CA SER A 533 -25.38 28.40 17.81
C SER A 533 -26.05 27.75 16.59
N LEU A 534 -25.31 27.59 15.48
CA LEU A 534 -25.82 26.94 14.27
C LEU A 534 -26.16 25.45 14.51
N ALA A 535 -25.28 24.72 15.21
CA ALA A 535 -25.52 23.33 15.57
C ALA A 535 -26.77 23.16 16.47
N ASN A 536 -26.95 24.05 17.45
CA ASN A 536 -28.11 24.03 18.34
C ASN A 536 -29.42 24.40 17.60
N SER A 537 -29.37 25.33 16.65
CA SER A 537 -30.51 25.69 15.82
C SER A 537 -30.92 24.55 14.88
N LEU A 538 -29.97 23.85 14.26
CA LEU A 538 -30.24 22.69 13.42
C LEU A 538 -30.82 21.50 14.20
N ALA A 539 -30.29 21.23 15.41
CA ALA A 539 -30.85 20.21 16.30
C ALA A 539 -32.29 20.54 16.72
N SER A 540 -32.57 21.81 17.02
CA SER A 540 -33.91 22.29 17.38
C SER A 540 -34.90 22.17 16.21
N ALA A 541 -34.44 22.46 14.98
CA ALA A 541 -35.25 22.28 13.78
C ALA A 541 -35.61 20.81 13.56
N LYS A 542 -34.63 19.89 13.69
CA LYS A 542 -34.87 18.45 13.54
C LYS A 542 -35.91 17.93 14.55
N LYS A 543 -35.83 18.39 15.81
CA LYS A 543 -36.80 18.02 16.84
C LYS A 543 -38.19 18.58 16.56
N ALA A 544 -38.29 19.86 16.18
CA ALA A 544 -39.57 20.49 15.86
C ALA A 544 -40.27 19.84 14.66
N TYR A 545 -39.50 19.41 13.65
CA TYR A 545 -40.02 18.67 12.51
C TYR A 545 -40.58 17.28 12.92
N ALA A 546 -39.85 16.54 13.75
CA ALA A 546 -40.31 15.25 14.26
C ALA A 546 -41.56 15.38 15.16
N ASP A 547 -41.59 16.38 16.05
CA ASP A 547 -42.76 16.70 16.89
C ASP A 547 -43.98 17.04 16.01
N GLY A 548 -43.77 17.75 14.90
CA GLY A 548 -44.83 18.08 13.93
C GLY A 548 -45.38 16.85 13.21
N LEU A 549 -44.52 15.96 12.70
CA LEU A 549 -44.98 14.72 12.08
C LEU A 549 -45.78 13.83 13.05
N ALA A 550 -45.35 13.77 14.33
CA ALA A 550 -46.06 13.03 15.36
C ALA A 550 -47.42 13.65 15.72
N ALA A 551 -47.54 14.98 15.71
CA ALA A 551 -48.81 15.68 15.94
C ALA A 551 -49.78 15.49 14.75
N LEU A 552 -49.27 15.55 13.51
CA LEU A 552 -50.04 15.33 12.29
C LEU A 552 -50.62 13.89 12.25
N ALA A 553 -49.81 12.90 12.62
CA ALA A 553 -50.24 11.51 12.71
C ALA A 553 -51.36 11.27 13.74
N LYS A 554 -51.48 12.15 14.75
CA LYS A 554 -52.52 12.11 15.79
C LYS A 554 -53.71 13.02 15.50
N GLY A 555 -53.71 13.75 14.38
CA GLY A 555 -54.73 14.74 14.05
C GLY A 555 -54.76 15.96 14.98
N ASP A 556 -53.69 16.18 15.76
CA ASP A 556 -53.59 17.33 16.68
C ASP A 556 -53.01 18.54 15.94
N PHE A 557 -53.90 19.28 15.29
CA PHE A 557 -53.54 20.45 14.50
C PHE A 557 -53.01 21.61 15.34
N ALA A 558 -53.36 21.69 16.62
CA ALA A 558 -52.87 22.72 17.52
C ALA A 558 -51.40 22.47 17.91
N GLU A 559 -51.04 21.22 18.20
CA GLU A 559 -49.66 20.87 18.50
C GLU A 559 -48.79 20.84 17.23
N TYR A 560 -49.38 20.51 16.07
CA TYR A 560 -48.73 20.67 14.77
C TYR A 560 -48.35 22.13 14.50
N ASP A 561 -49.28 23.08 14.68
CA ASP A 561 -49.01 24.51 14.47
C ASP A 561 -47.90 25.02 15.40
N LYS A 562 -47.90 24.60 16.68
CA LYS A 562 -46.80 24.92 17.62
C LYS A 562 -45.45 24.34 17.17
N ALA A 563 -45.45 23.11 16.65
CA ALA A 563 -44.24 22.48 16.13
C ALA A 563 -43.72 23.21 14.88
N GLN A 564 -44.60 23.63 13.96
CA GLN A 564 -44.23 24.43 12.79
C GLN A 564 -43.66 25.81 13.17
N LYS A 565 -44.23 26.48 14.19
CA LYS A 565 -43.68 27.74 14.72
C LYS A 565 -42.29 27.56 15.33
N ARG A 566 -42.08 26.48 16.09
CA ARG A 566 -40.75 26.11 16.63
C ARG A 566 -39.75 25.80 15.52
N LEU A 567 -40.18 25.09 14.47
CA LEU A 567 -39.37 24.79 13.31
C LEU A 567 -38.94 26.07 12.58
N LYS A 568 -39.90 26.97 12.29
CA LYS A 568 -39.61 28.25 11.66
C LYS A 568 -38.63 29.08 12.48
N SER A 569 -38.84 29.20 13.80
CA SER A 569 -37.93 29.95 14.67
C SER A 569 -36.52 29.35 14.70
N ALA A 570 -36.40 28.02 14.69
CA ALA A 570 -35.10 27.33 14.64
C ALA A 570 -34.38 27.54 13.30
N LEU A 571 -35.11 27.55 12.18
CA LEU A 571 -34.56 27.84 10.85
C LEU A 571 -34.14 29.31 10.72
N ASP A 572 -34.95 30.25 11.20
CA ASP A 572 -34.61 31.68 11.21
C ASP A 572 -33.35 31.94 12.08
N ALA A 573 -33.23 31.23 13.22
CA ALA A 573 -32.02 31.28 14.05
C ALA A 573 -30.79 30.66 13.36
N ALA A 574 -30.97 29.59 12.58
CA ALA A 574 -29.90 28.97 11.79
C ALA A 574 -29.42 29.91 10.67
N ILE A 575 -30.35 30.55 9.96
CA ILE A 575 -30.05 31.53 8.90
C ILE A 575 -29.30 32.74 9.50
N ASN A 576 -29.74 33.25 10.65
CA ASN A 576 -29.06 34.35 11.36
C ASN A 576 -27.69 33.96 11.93
N ALA A 577 -27.50 32.70 12.33
CA ALA A 577 -26.20 32.17 12.72
C ALA A 577 -25.25 32.01 11.52
N GLN A 578 -25.80 31.76 10.32
CA GLN A 578 -25.05 31.62 9.08
C GLN A 578 -24.66 32.97 8.46
N SER A 579 -25.46 34.03 8.65
CA SER A 579 -25.21 35.38 8.10
C SER A 579 -24.23 36.24 8.91
N LYS A 580 -23.78 35.80 10.09
CA LYS A 580 -22.73 36.44 10.90
C LYS A 580 -21.31 35.93 10.60
N LYS A 581 -21.05 35.56 9.33
CA LYS A 581 -19.76 35.03 8.87
C LYS A 581 -18.81 36.12 8.40
#